data_AF-A0A2V1C3N4-F1
#
_entry.id   AF-A0A2V1C3N4-F1
#
_cell.length_a   1.000
_cell.length_b   1.000
_cell.length_c   1.000
_cell.angle_alpha   90.00
_cell.angle_beta   90.00
_cell.angle_gamma   90.00
#
_symmetry.space_group_name_H-M   'P 1'
#
loop_
_entity.id
_entity.type
_entity.pdbx_description
1 polymer ?
#
loop_
_entity_poly.entity_id
_entity_poly.type
_entity_poly.pdbx_seq_one_letter_code
_entity_poly.pdbx_strand_id
1 'polypeptide(L)'
;MAPSQLPPIFNPTSQDIEMLLSAQCHLGSKNLQVHMEPYLWKTRPDGINVINIGKTWEKIVLAARIIAAVDNPADICVISARPYGQRAVLKFAAHTGAVAIAGRFTPGNFTNYITRSFKEPRLIIVTDPRTDAQAIKEASYVNIPVIALCDTDSPTEFVDVAIPTNNKGRHSIGLVWWMLAREVLRLRGSIASREAEWDVMVDLYFYRDPEAEENKEAIEEAKVEEAAPAADTAFASGGDWEVSGAQATAFAGAAATPAAAGAGWEAGAGEDWAAQSTPAADNWGATDAKPAEQW
;
A
#
# COMPACT_ATOMS: atom_id res chain seq x y z
N MET A 1 -9.57 12.70 22.29
CA MET A 1 -9.93 11.72 23.34
C MET A 1 -11.18 11.01 22.87
N ALA A 2 -11.19 9.67 22.88
CA ALA A 2 -12.40 8.90 22.56
C ALA A 2 -13.51 9.23 23.58
N PRO A 3 -14.79 9.24 23.18
CA PRO A 3 -15.89 9.49 24.11
C PRO A 3 -15.94 8.39 25.19
N SER A 4 -16.10 8.80 26.45
CA SER A 4 -16.03 7.96 27.66
C SER A 4 -17.12 6.89 27.81
N GLN A 5 -17.98 6.71 26.80
CA GLN A 5 -19.13 5.80 26.83
C GLN A 5 -18.95 4.55 25.93
N LEU A 6 -17.84 4.42 25.22
CA LEU A 6 -17.57 3.25 24.38
C LEU A 6 -16.96 2.10 25.21
N PRO A 7 -17.32 0.83 24.92
CA PRO A 7 -16.68 -0.30 25.59
C PRO A 7 -15.16 -0.30 25.32
N PRO A 8 -14.35 -0.76 26.28
CA PRO A 8 -12.90 -0.62 26.26
C PRO A 8 -12.21 -1.29 25.07
N ILE A 9 -12.92 -2.18 24.36
CA ILE A 9 -12.46 -2.82 23.13
C ILE A 9 -12.28 -1.84 21.96
N PHE A 10 -13.01 -0.71 21.95
CA PHE A 10 -12.84 0.34 20.96
C PHE A 10 -11.64 1.26 21.25
N ASN A 11 -10.96 1.09 22.39
CA ASN A 11 -9.70 1.80 22.62
C ASN A 11 -8.55 1.01 21.98
N PRO A 12 -7.77 1.61 21.07
CA PRO A 12 -6.59 0.96 20.50
C PRO A 12 -5.50 0.81 21.57
N THR A 13 -4.68 -0.25 21.45
CA THR A 13 -3.48 -0.37 22.27
C THR A 13 -2.39 0.59 21.76
N SER A 14 -1.40 0.93 22.58
CA SER A 14 -0.27 1.77 22.14
C SER A 14 0.45 1.16 20.94
N GLN A 15 0.68 -0.16 20.96
CA GLN A 15 1.29 -0.91 19.87
C GLN A 15 0.46 -0.81 18.57
N ASP A 16 -0.87 -0.90 18.65
CA ASP A 16 -1.74 -0.78 17.48
C ASP A 16 -1.67 0.63 16.87
N ILE A 17 -1.58 1.68 17.70
CA ILE A 17 -1.41 3.06 17.24
C ILE A 17 -0.06 3.25 16.55
N GLU A 18 1.02 2.72 17.14
CA GLU A 18 2.37 2.78 16.57
C GLU A 18 2.44 2.13 15.20
N MET A 19 1.81 0.95 15.04
CA MET A 19 1.71 0.27 13.75
C MET A 19 0.91 1.10 12.72
N LEU A 20 -0.22 1.68 13.10
CA LEU A 20 -1.03 2.53 12.20
C LEU A 20 -0.29 3.82 11.78
N LEU A 21 0.53 4.37 12.68
CA LEU A 21 1.37 5.54 12.39
C LEU A 21 2.53 5.17 11.46
N SER A 22 3.22 4.05 11.72
CA SER A 22 4.38 3.60 10.93
C SER A 22 3.99 3.23 9.50
N ALA A 23 2.84 2.58 9.31
CA ALA A 23 2.30 2.28 7.98
C ALA A 23 1.64 3.47 7.28
N GLN A 24 1.67 4.66 7.90
CA GLN A 24 1.16 5.91 7.32
C GLN A 24 -0.36 5.90 7.03
N CYS A 25 -1.15 5.15 7.81
CA CYS A 25 -2.61 5.04 7.62
C CYS A 25 -3.35 6.35 7.90
N HIS A 26 -2.75 7.26 8.65
CA HIS A 26 -3.29 8.59 9.00
C HIS A 26 -3.14 9.63 7.88
N LEU A 27 -2.32 9.35 6.86
CA LEU A 27 -2.14 10.23 5.71
C LEU A 27 -3.33 10.06 4.77
N GLY A 28 -4.14 11.11 4.60
CA GLY A 28 -5.18 11.15 3.59
C GLY A 28 -4.71 11.82 2.29
N SER A 29 -5.63 11.94 1.35
CA SER A 29 -5.44 12.71 0.12
C SER A 29 -5.58 14.23 0.33
N LYS A 30 -5.17 15.04 -0.66
CA LYS A 30 -5.37 16.50 -0.62
C LYS A 30 -6.85 16.88 -0.75
N ASN A 31 -7.57 16.17 -1.61
CA ASN A 31 -8.99 16.37 -1.81
C ASN A 31 -9.79 15.71 -0.68
N LEU A 32 -10.90 16.34 -0.32
CA LEU A 32 -11.82 15.87 0.72
C LEU A 32 -13.22 15.73 0.14
N GLN A 33 -13.84 14.57 0.34
CA GLN A 33 -15.26 14.36 0.13
C GLN A 33 -16.05 14.77 1.38
N VAL A 34 -17.22 15.38 1.20
CA VAL A 34 -18.09 15.89 2.28
C VAL A 34 -18.41 14.81 3.32
N HIS A 35 -18.76 13.60 2.88
CA HIS A 35 -19.07 12.48 3.79
C HIS A 35 -17.87 11.98 4.62
N MET A 36 -16.64 12.31 4.21
CA MET A 36 -15.42 11.92 4.90
C MET A 36 -14.90 12.99 5.87
N GLU A 37 -15.49 14.20 5.85
CA GLU A 37 -15.17 15.30 6.76
C GLU A 37 -15.22 14.89 8.25
N PRO A 38 -16.19 14.08 8.73
CA PRO A 38 -16.22 13.66 10.13
C PRO A 38 -14.99 12.84 10.54
N TYR A 39 -14.30 12.15 9.63
CA TYR A 39 -13.12 11.33 9.96
C TYR A 39 -11.82 12.14 9.96
N LEU A 40 -11.86 13.37 9.46
CA LEU A 40 -10.73 14.29 9.43
C LEU A 40 -10.38 14.77 10.84
N TRP A 41 -9.08 14.85 11.13
CA TRP A 41 -8.56 15.50 12.34
C TRP A 41 -8.14 16.94 12.06
N LYS A 42 -7.25 17.13 11.08
CA LYS A 42 -6.69 18.43 10.71
C LYS A 42 -6.09 18.35 9.31
N THR A 43 -6.03 19.48 8.61
CA THR A 43 -5.27 19.63 7.37
C THR A 43 -3.84 20.12 7.67
N ARG A 44 -2.84 19.49 7.08
CA ARG A 44 -1.45 19.95 7.16
C ARG A 44 -1.22 21.20 6.30
N PRO A 45 -0.16 21.98 6.56
CA PRO A 45 0.21 23.11 5.69
C PRO A 45 0.52 22.69 4.26
N ASP A 46 0.96 21.44 4.04
CA ASP A 46 1.23 20.87 2.71
C ASP A 46 -0.06 20.56 1.91
N GLY A 47 -1.23 20.81 2.49
CA GLY A 47 -2.54 20.49 1.93
C GLY A 47 -2.95 19.02 2.06
N ILE A 48 -2.17 18.19 2.77
CA ILE A 48 -2.50 16.78 3.04
C ILE A 48 -3.46 16.70 4.23
N ASN A 49 -4.57 15.99 4.04
CA ASN A 49 -5.54 15.75 5.10
C ASN A 49 -5.03 14.67 6.08
N VAL A 50 -5.21 14.90 7.38
CA VAL A 50 -4.83 13.93 8.43
C VAL A 50 -6.07 13.28 8.99
N ILE A 51 -6.17 11.96 8.87
CA ILE A 51 -7.28 11.15 9.38
C ILE A 51 -7.08 10.88 10.88
N ASN A 52 -8.17 10.89 11.65
CA ASN A 52 -8.15 10.54 13.06
C ASN A 52 -8.04 9.01 13.25
N ILE A 53 -6.90 8.54 13.76
CA ILE A 53 -6.60 7.12 14.05
C ILE A 53 -7.59 6.50 15.04
N GLY A 54 -8.10 7.25 16.01
CA GLY A 54 -9.12 6.73 16.94
C GLY A 54 -10.38 6.28 16.19
N LYS A 55 -10.81 7.08 15.21
CA LYS A 55 -11.97 6.77 14.37
C LYS A 55 -11.69 5.63 13.40
N THR A 56 -10.45 5.52 12.89
CA THR A 56 -10.08 4.39 12.03
C THR A 56 -10.19 3.07 12.81
N TRP A 57 -9.66 3.05 14.04
CA TRP A 57 -9.72 1.88 14.91
C TRP A 57 -11.17 1.52 15.30
N GLU A 58 -11.98 2.50 15.70
CA GLU A 58 -13.40 2.29 16.01
C GLU A 58 -14.15 1.62 14.84
N LYS A 59 -13.86 2.06 13.60
CA LYS A 59 -14.45 1.49 12.39
C LYS A 59 -13.92 0.10 12.04
N ILE A 60 -12.64 -0.19 12.30
CA ILE A 60 -12.07 -1.54 12.13
C ILE A 60 -12.77 -2.52 13.08
N VAL A 61 -12.94 -2.17 14.36
CA VAL A 61 -13.63 -3.03 15.33
C VAL A 61 -15.11 -3.21 14.97
N LEU A 62 -15.78 -2.15 14.49
CA LEU A 62 -17.16 -2.24 14.01
C LEU A 62 -17.28 -3.18 12.81
N ALA A 63 -16.40 -3.05 11.82
CA ALA A 63 -16.38 -3.93 10.65
C ALA A 63 -16.10 -5.38 11.03
N ALA A 64 -15.14 -5.62 11.93
CA ALA A 64 -14.83 -6.97 12.42
C ALA A 64 -16.04 -7.65 13.08
N ARG A 65 -16.87 -6.89 13.82
CA ARG A 65 -18.12 -7.40 14.41
C ARG A 65 -19.16 -7.79 13.35
N ILE A 66 -19.31 -6.99 12.30
CA ILE A 66 -20.22 -7.31 11.19
C ILE A 66 -19.76 -8.59 10.48
N ILE A 67 -18.46 -8.73 10.25
CA ILE A 67 -17.86 -9.89 9.60
C ILE A 67 -17.98 -11.16 10.47
N ALA A 68 -17.80 -11.02 11.78
CA ALA A 68 -17.97 -12.12 12.72
C ALA A 68 -19.42 -12.56 12.90
N ALA A 69 -20.40 -11.69 12.61
CA ALA A 69 -21.82 -12.02 12.69
C ALA A 69 -22.32 -12.89 11.53
N VAL A 70 -21.52 -13.07 10.46
CA VAL A 70 -21.85 -13.99 9.37
C VAL A 70 -21.43 -15.41 9.77
N ASP A 71 -22.42 -16.31 9.84
CA ASP A 71 -22.21 -17.69 10.29
C ASP A 71 -21.23 -18.46 9.38
N ASN A 72 -21.44 -18.39 8.06
CA ASN A 72 -20.56 -19.03 7.09
C ASN A 72 -19.51 -18.03 6.57
N PRO A 73 -18.21 -18.22 6.86
CA PRO A 73 -17.17 -17.33 6.38
C PRO A 73 -17.06 -17.29 4.85
N ALA A 74 -17.39 -18.37 4.16
CA ALA A 74 -17.27 -18.46 2.70
C ALA A 74 -18.27 -17.55 1.96
N ASP A 75 -19.33 -17.11 2.62
CA ASP A 75 -20.33 -16.19 2.06
C ASP A 75 -19.83 -14.73 2.08
N ILE A 76 -18.63 -14.48 2.58
CA ILE A 76 -18.01 -13.15 2.58
C ILE A 76 -17.09 -13.05 1.38
N CYS A 77 -17.31 -12.04 0.55
CA CYS A 77 -16.43 -11.78 -0.59
C CYS A 77 -15.52 -10.58 -0.33
N VAL A 78 -14.23 -10.76 -0.57
CA VAL A 78 -13.24 -9.71 -0.43
C VAL A 78 -12.64 -9.37 -1.79
N ILE A 79 -12.63 -8.09 -2.12
CA ILE A 79 -12.34 -7.63 -3.49
C ILE A 79 -11.24 -6.58 -3.46
N SER A 80 -10.27 -6.75 -4.35
CA SER A 80 -9.31 -5.70 -4.66
C SER A 80 -8.84 -5.77 -6.10
N ALA A 81 -9.19 -4.75 -6.89
CA ALA A 81 -8.56 -4.55 -8.21
C ALA A 81 -7.15 -3.98 -8.09
N ARG A 82 -6.86 -3.22 -7.02
CA ARG A 82 -5.56 -2.58 -6.81
C ARG A 82 -4.45 -3.61 -6.57
N PRO A 83 -3.30 -3.54 -7.28
CA PRO A 83 -2.17 -4.46 -7.07
C PRO A 83 -1.75 -4.56 -5.60
N TYR A 84 -1.67 -3.41 -4.91
CA TYR A 84 -1.26 -3.34 -3.50
C TYR A 84 -2.17 -4.09 -2.53
N GLY A 85 -3.44 -4.30 -2.90
CA GLY A 85 -4.41 -5.03 -2.08
C GLY A 85 -4.56 -6.49 -2.45
N GLN A 86 -4.10 -6.93 -3.63
CA GLN A 86 -4.34 -8.29 -4.14
C GLN A 86 -3.78 -9.36 -3.18
N ARG A 87 -2.52 -9.22 -2.77
CA ARG A 87 -1.89 -10.15 -1.82
C ARG A 87 -2.57 -10.11 -0.45
N ALA A 88 -2.86 -8.92 0.05
CA ALA A 88 -3.52 -8.73 1.35
C ALA A 88 -4.90 -9.43 1.41
N VAL A 89 -5.68 -9.30 0.34
CA VAL A 89 -7.01 -9.92 0.21
C VAL A 89 -6.91 -11.45 0.13
N LEU A 90 -5.94 -12.00 -0.60
CA LEU A 90 -5.71 -13.45 -0.65
C LEU A 90 -5.32 -14.02 0.71
N LYS A 91 -4.44 -13.33 1.45
CA LYS A 91 -4.06 -13.74 2.82
C LYS A 91 -5.22 -13.61 3.79
N PHE A 92 -5.97 -12.51 3.72
CA PHE A 92 -7.18 -12.32 4.51
C PHE A 92 -8.19 -13.47 4.31
N ALA A 93 -8.45 -13.83 3.06
CA ALA A 93 -9.32 -14.94 2.69
C ALA A 93 -8.80 -16.27 3.25
N ALA A 94 -7.50 -16.55 3.14
CA ALA A 94 -6.90 -17.77 3.67
C ALA A 94 -7.03 -17.89 5.20
N HIS A 95 -6.89 -16.79 5.95
CA HIS A 95 -6.97 -16.81 7.40
C HIS A 95 -8.41 -16.82 7.94
N THR A 96 -9.33 -16.13 7.26
CA THR A 96 -10.73 -15.99 7.73
C THR A 96 -11.68 -17.00 7.10
N GLY A 97 -11.28 -17.71 6.05
CA GLY A 97 -12.14 -18.60 5.24
C GLY A 97 -13.05 -17.86 4.26
N ALA A 98 -12.84 -16.55 4.06
CA ALA A 98 -13.60 -15.75 3.10
C ALA A 98 -13.17 -16.03 1.65
N VAL A 99 -14.01 -15.64 0.69
CA VAL A 99 -13.73 -15.80 -0.73
C VAL A 99 -13.09 -14.53 -1.31
N ALA A 100 -11.87 -14.63 -1.82
CA ALA A 100 -11.18 -13.53 -2.46
C ALA A 100 -11.51 -13.40 -3.96
N ILE A 101 -11.57 -12.16 -4.44
CA ILE A 101 -11.45 -11.76 -5.85
C ILE A 101 -10.30 -10.75 -5.91
N ALA A 102 -9.12 -11.24 -6.27
CA ALA A 102 -7.94 -10.40 -6.47
C ALA A 102 -7.80 -10.06 -7.95
N GLY A 103 -7.50 -8.79 -8.25
CA GLY A 103 -7.31 -8.29 -9.61
C GLY A 103 -8.62 -7.88 -10.27
N ARG A 104 -8.69 -8.07 -11.59
CA ARG A 104 -9.82 -7.56 -12.39
C ARG A 104 -11.14 -8.19 -11.94
N PHE A 105 -12.03 -7.36 -11.41
CA PHE A 105 -13.42 -7.75 -11.17
C PHE A 105 -14.13 -8.00 -12.50
N THR A 106 -14.74 -9.17 -12.62
CA THR A 106 -15.52 -9.52 -13.82
C THR A 106 -16.96 -9.06 -13.61
N PRO A 107 -17.47 -8.13 -14.44
CA PRO A 107 -18.84 -7.68 -14.31
C PRO A 107 -19.84 -8.84 -14.45
N GLY A 108 -20.90 -8.82 -13.66
CA GLY A 108 -21.91 -9.86 -13.61
C GLY A 108 -21.61 -10.98 -12.61
N ASN A 109 -20.54 -10.87 -11.82
CA ASN A 109 -20.24 -11.88 -10.80
C ASN A 109 -21.32 -11.98 -9.72
N PHE A 110 -22.05 -10.89 -9.42
CA PHE A 110 -23.14 -10.91 -8.44
C PHE A 110 -24.53 -11.00 -9.08
N THR A 111 -24.68 -10.63 -10.34
CA THR A 111 -26.00 -10.53 -11.00
C THR A 111 -26.27 -11.64 -12.01
N ASN A 112 -25.25 -12.22 -12.65
CA ASN A 112 -25.43 -13.18 -13.74
C ASN A 112 -25.17 -14.62 -13.29
N TYR A 113 -26.24 -15.30 -12.90
CA TYR A 113 -26.24 -16.69 -12.41
C TYR A 113 -25.78 -17.73 -13.45
N ILE A 114 -25.77 -17.41 -14.74
CA ILE A 114 -25.36 -18.35 -15.81
C ILE A 114 -23.82 -18.51 -15.84
N THR A 115 -23.08 -17.52 -15.32
CA THR A 115 -21.62 -17.53 -15.36
C THR A 115 -21.04 -18.49 -14.33
N ARG A 116 -19.88 -19.11 -14.65
CA ARG A 116 -19.18 -19.98 -13.71
C ARG A 116 -18.56 -19.23 -12.53
N SER A 117 -18.35 -17.92 -12.68
CA SER A 117 -17.78 -17.04 -11.66
C SER A 117 -18.85 -16.38 -10.78
N PHE A 118 -20.10 -16.81 -10.90
CA PHE A 118 -21.21 -16.33 -10.10
C PHE A 118 -20.97 -16.61 -8.60
N LYS A 119 -21.20 -15.60 -7.78
CA LYS A 119 -21.07 -15.66 -6.32
C LYS A 119 -22.22 -14.88 -5.70
N GLU A 120 -22.79 -15.40 -4.63
CA GLU A 120 -23.84 -14.74 -3.85
C GLU A 120 -23.31 -14.43 -2.44
N PRO A 121 -22.41 -13.43 -2.29
CA PRO A 121 -21.92 -13.09 -0.98
C PRO A 121 -22.99 -12.37 -0.16
N ARG A 122 -23.03 -12.64 1.15
CA ARG A 122 -23.85 -11.91 2.12
C ARG A 122 -23.22 -10.60 2.57
N LEU A 123 -21.91 -10.46 2.36
CA LEU A 123 -21.15 -9.27 2.72
C LEU A 123 -19.99 -9.11 1.74
N ILE A 124 -19.75 -7.89 1.29
CA ILE A 124 -18.60 -7.57 0.46
C ILE A 124 -17.67 -6.60 1.20
N ILE A 125 -16.37 -6.85 1.12
CA ILE A 125 -15.34 -5.94 1.62
C ILE A 125 -14.46 -5.50 0.45
N VAL A 126 -14.28 -4.19 0.31
CA VAL A 126 -13.63 -3.55 -0.84
C VAL A 126 -12.42 -2.73 -0.41
N THR A 127 -11.32 -2.79 -1.17
CA THR A 127 -10.12 -2.01 -0.87
C THR A 127 -10.15 -0.55 -1.27
N ASP A 128 -10.80 -0.21 -2.37
CA ASP A 128 -10.96 1.18 -2.77
C ASP A 128 -12.25 1.31 -3.57
N PRO A 129 -13.24 2.08 -3.08
CA PRO A 129 -14.52 2.21 -3.77
C PRO A 129 -14.39 2.90 -5.13
N ARG A 130 -13.32 3.64 -5.40
CA ARG A 130 -13.08 4.27 -6.70
C ARG A 130 -12.70 3.24 -7.77
N THR A 131 -11.76 2.34 -7.45
CA THR A 131 -11.31 1.31 -8.41
C THR A 131 -12.28 0.15 -8.53
N ASP A 132 -12.92 -0.20 -7.41
CA ASP A 132 -13.82 -1.35 -7.31
C ASP A 132 -15.30 -0.94 -7.43
N ALA A 133 -15.57 0.25 -8.01
CA ALA A 133 -16.91 0.81 -8.14
C ALA A 133 -17.91 -0.14 -8.84
N GLN A 134 -17.43 -0.98 -9.75
CA GLN A 134 -18.28 -1.97 -10.43
C GLN A 134 -18.85 -3.01 -9.46
N ALA A 135 -18.03 -3.48 -8.52
CA ALA A 135 -18.49 -4.45 -7.51
C ALA A 135 -19.51 -3.80 -6.57
N ILE A 136 -19.32 -2.54 -6.20
CA ILE A 136 -20.23 -1.77 -5.34
C ILE A 136 -21.58 -1.54 -6.04
N LYS A 137 -21.56 -1.19 -7.34
CA LYS A 137 -22.79 -1.04 -8.13
C LYS A 137 -23.55 -2.35 -8.29
N GLU A 138 -22.85 -3.47 -8.47
CA GLU A 138 -23.51 -4.77 -8.54
C GLU A 138 -24.06 -5.22 -7.19
N ALA A 139 -23.38 -4.90 -6.09
CA ALA A 139 -23.86 -5.15 -4.74
C ALA A 139 -25.21 -4.46 -4.46
N SER A 140 -25.40 -3.23 -4.97
CA SER A 140 -26.65 -2.49 -4.79
C SER A 140 -27.83 -3.07 -5.57
N TYR A 141 -27.61 -3.79 -6.68
CA TYR A 141 -28.68 -4.49 -7.39
C TYR A 141 -29.21 -5.71 -6.63
N VAL A 142 -28.38 -6.33 -5.80
CA VAL A 142 -28.68 -7.60 -5.10
C VAL A 142 -28.88 -7.38 -3.59
N ASN A 143 -28.86 -6.12 -3.12
CA ASN A 143 -28.97 -5.74 -1.70
C ASN A 143 -27.90 -6.34 -0.80
N ILE A 144 -26.66 -6.39 -1.28
CA ILE A 144 -25.52 -6.90 -0.52
C ILE A 144 -24.86 -5.73 0.23
N PRO A 145 -24.67 -5.80 1.56
CA PRO A 145 -24.00 -4.75 2.31
C PRO A 145 -22.52 -4.64 1.97
N VAL A 146 -22.01 -3.41 1.94
CA VAL A 146 -20.63 -3.08 1.51
C VAL A 146 -19.83 -2.42 2.63
N ILE A 147 -18.70 -3.01 2.96
CA ILE A 147 -17.64 -2.42 3.79
C ILE A 147 -16.51 -1.99 2.87
N ALA A 148 -16.02 -0.75 2.97
CA ALA A 148 -14.94 -0.28 2.11
C ALA A 148 -13.84 0.44 2.89
N LEU A 149 -12.59 0.25 2.46
CA LEU A 149 -11.48 1.09 2.88
C LEU A 149 -11.51 2.37 2.05
N CYS A 150 -11.76 3.49 2.71
CA CYS A 150 -11.99 4.77 2.05
C CYS A 150 -10.92 5.78 2.48
N ASP A 151 -10.26 6.40 1.50
CA ASP A 151 -9.45 7.61 1.72
C ASP A 151 -10.34 8.87 1.66
N THR A 152 -9.78 10.03 2.00
CA THR A 152 -10.53 11.30 2.06
C THR A 152 -11.13 11.73 0.72
N ASP A 153 -10.60 11.27 -0.41
CA ASP A 153 -11.07 11.56 -1.76
C ASP A 153 -11.94 10.44 -2.37
N SER A 154 -12.13 9.34 -1.64
CA SER A 154 -12.81 8.15 -2.14
C SER A 154 -14.33 8.31 -2.09
N PRO A 155 -15.08 7.96 -3.15
CA PRO A 155 -16.54 8.08 -3.13
C PRO A 155 -17.16 7.10 -2.13
N THR A 156 -18.12 7.58 -1.35
CA THR A 156 -18.85 6.82 -0.32
C THR A 156 -20.28 6.44 -0.75
N GLU A 157 -20.57 6.50 -2.05
CA GLU A 157 -21.85 6.09 -2.61
C GLU A 157 -22.01 4.57 -2.49
N PHE A 158 -23.16 4.12 -1.95
CA PHE A 158 -23.48 2.70 -1.74
C PHE A 158 -22.47 1.94 -0.84
N VAL A 159 -21.78 2.67 0.04
CA VAL A 159 -20.92 2.09 1.09
C VAL A 159 -21.61 2.25 2.44
N ASP A 160 -21.89 1.15 3.12
CA ASP A 160 -22.58 1.16 4.41
C ASP A 160 -21.61 1.46 5.56
N VAL A 161 -20.41 0.86 5.50
CA VAL A 161 -19.36 1.05 6.50
C VAL A 161 -18.07 1.47 5.83
N ALA A 162 -17.74 2.74 5.96
CA ALA A 162 -16.44 3.28 5.57
C ALA A 162 -15.42 3.11 6.69
N ILE A 163 -14.29 2.48 6.37
CA ILE A 163 -13.09 2.42 7.20
C ILE A 163 -12.12 3.51 6.69
N PRO A 164 -12.01 4.66 7.37
CA PRO A 164 -11.22 5.78 6.89
C PRO A 164 -9.73 5.45 6.98
N THR A 165 -9.05 5.21 5.86
CA THR A 165 -7.65 4.78 5.82
C THR A 165 -6.98 5.21 4.52
N ASN A 166 -5.65 5.29 4.51
CA ASN A 166 -4.89 5.50 3.29
C ASN A 166 -4.98 4.26 2.38
N ASN A 167 -5.67 4.38 1.24
CA ASN A 167 -5.84 3.31 0.26
C ASN A 167 -4.87 3.37 -0.93
N LYS A 168 -3.83 4.21 -0.84
CA LYS A 168 -2.78 4.36 -1.88
C LYS A 168 -1.46 3.73 -1.45
N GLY A 169 -1.17 3.72 -0.15
CA GLY A 169 0.05 3.14 0.41
C GLY A 169 0.02 1.61 0.50
N ARG A 170 1.08 0.95 0.01
CA ARG A 170 1.24 -0.52 0.10
C ARG A 170 1.21 -1.04 1.53
N HIS A 171 1.83 -0.31 2.46
CA HIS A 171 1.94 -0.69 3.87
C HIS A 171 0.61 -0.45 4.60
N SER A 172 -0.06 0.66 4.30
CA SER A 172 -1.35 0.98 4.92
C SER A 172 -2.42 -0.07 4.60
N ILE A 173 -2.59 -0.42 3.32
CA ILE A 173 -3.61 -1.41 2.91
C ILE A 173 -3.36 -2.76 3.59
N GLY A 174 -2.14 -3.29 3.49
CA GLY A 174 -1.84 -4.61 4.06
C GLY A 174 -1.98 -4.64 5.58
N LEU A 175 -1.59 -3.57 6.28
CA LEU A 175 -1.75 -3.48 7.73
C LEU A 175 -3.22 -3.47 8.13
N VAL A 176 -4.07 -2.70 7.44
CA VAL A 176 -5.50 -2.63 7.76
C VAL A 176 -6.17 -3.99 7.57
N TRP A 177 -5.84 -4.72 6.50
CA TRP A 177 -6.30 -6.10 6.29
C TRP A 177 -5.81 -7.06 7.38
N TRP A 178 -4.55 -6.93 7.80
CA TRP A 178 -3.99 -7.74 8.88
C TRP A 178 -4.70 -7.47 10.21
N MET A 179 -4.90 -6.20 10.56
CA MET A 179 -5.63 -5.82 11.77
C MET A 179 -7.08 -6.30 11.73
N LEU A 180 -7.74 -6.18 10.58
CA LEU A 180 -9.11 -6.67 10.40
C LEU A 180 -9.16 -8.19 10.60
N ALA A 181 -8.27 -8.95 9.96
CA ALA A 181 -8.21 -10.41 10.13
C ALA A 181 -8.01 -10.80 11.60
N ARG A 182 -7.05 -10.14 12.27
CA ARG A 182 -6.75 -10.37 13.68
C ARG A 182 -7.97 -10.11 14.57
N GLU A 183 -8.70 -9.02 14.35
CA GLU A 183 -9.92 -8.73 15.13
C GLU A 183 -11.07 -9.71 14.84
N VAL A 184 -11.25 -10.14 13.59
CA VAL A 184 -12.26 -11.16 13.24
C VAL A 184 -11.94 -12.50 13.92
N LEU A 185 -10.67 -12.91 13.92
CA LEU A 185 -10.22 -14.14 14.57
C LEU A 185 -10.35 -14.09 16.10
N ARG A 186 -10.11 -12.92 16.71
CA ARG A 186 -10.38 -12.68 18.14
C ARG A 186 -11.87 -12.85 18.47
N LEU A 187 -12.75 -12.28 17.64
CA LEU A 187 -14.20 -12.38 17.85
C LEU A 187 -14.74 -13.81 17.62
N ARG A 188 -14.14 -14.55 16.69
CA ARG A 188 -14.46 -15.98 16.45
C ARG A 188 -13.86 -16.93 17.49
N GLY A 189 -13.03 -16.42 18.41
CA GLY A 189 -12.43 -17.21 19.48
C GLY A 189 -11.28 -18.12 19.05
N SER A 190 -10.78 -18.02 17.81
CA SER A 190 -9.58 -18.76 17.38
C SER A 190 -8.31 -18.21 18.02
N ILE A 191 -8.32 -16.92 18.36
CA ILE A 191 -7.28 -16.28 19.19
C ILE A 191 -7.92 -16.02 20.56
N ALA A 192 -7.37 -16.67 21.60
CA ALA A 192 -8.00 -16.75 22.91
C ALA A 192 -8.08 -15.41 23.67
N SER A 193 -7.14 -14.49 23.44
CA SER A 193 -7.14 -13.19 24.15
C SER A 193 -6.56 -12.07 23.28
N ARG A 194 -6.85 -10.82 23.66
CA ARG A 194 -6.26 -9.62 23.03
C ARG A 194 -4.77 -9.46 23.35
N GLU A 195 -4.32 -10.09 24.44
CA GLU A 195 -2.93 -10.11 24.90
C GLU A 195 -2.09 -11.16 24.17
N ALA A 196 -2.73 -12.22 23.66
CA ALA A 196 -2.05 -13.18 22.81
C ALA A 196 -1.63 -12.51 21.50
N GLU A 197 -0.33 -12.52 21.24
CA GLU A 197 0.23 -12.12 19.96
C GLU A 197 -0.23 -13.09 18.88
N TRP A 198 -0.47 -12.56 17.69
CA TRP A 198 -0.81 -13.39 16.54
C TRP A 198 0.48 -13.79 15.84
N ASP A 199 0.69 -15.11 15.66
CA ASP A 199 1.89 -15.69 15.04
C ASP A 199 2.15 -15.18 13.61
N VAL A 200 1.11 -14.73 12.91
CA VAL A 200 1.22 -14.20 11.56
C VAL A 200 1.77 -12.78 11.57
N MET A 201 2.96 -12.59 11.01
CA MET A 201 3.58 -11.27 10.83
C MET A 201 2.80 -10.39 9.86
N VAL A 202 2.83 -9.07 10.10
CA VAL A 202 2.16 -8.04 9.28
C VAL A 202 2.66 -8.04 7.84
N ASP A 203 3.97 -8.22 7.64
CA ASP A 203 4.63 -8.21 6.33
C ASP A 203 4.12 -9.29 5.37
N LEU A 204 3.45 -10.33 5.88
CA LEU A 204 2.81 -11.34 5.04
C LEU A 204 1.72 -10.72 4.16
N TYR A 205 1.03 -9.69 4.66
CA TYR A 205 -0.07 -8.99 4.00
C TYR A 205 0.41 -7.88 3.07
N PHE A 206 1.64 -7.39 3.22
CA PHE A 206 2.15 -6.35 2.34
C PHE A 206 2.34 -6.87 0.92
N TYR A 207 1.96 -6.03 -0.04
CA TYR A 207 2.30 -6.26 -1.42
C TYR A 207 3.80 -6.09 -1.62
N ARG A 208 4.38 -7.05 -2.33
CA ARG A 208 5.78 -7.05 -2.73
C ARG A 208 5.82 -7.02 -4.24
N ASP A 209 6.54 -6.04 -4.77
CA ASP A 209 6.78 -5.94 -6.20
C ASP A 209 7.72 -7.10 -6.60
N PRO A 210 7.34 -7.98 -7.54
CA PRO A 210 8.17 -9.13 -7.92
C PRO A 210 9.54 -8.69 -8.44
N GLU A 211 9.60 -7.60 -9.21
CA GLU A 211 10.86 -7.01 -9.69
C GLU A 211 11.72 -6.43 -8.55
N ALA A 212 11.11 -5.96 -7.46
CA ALA A 212 11.85 -5.46 -6.31
C ALA A 212 12.33 -6.59 -5.39
N GLU A 213 11.69 -7.76 -5.41
CA GLU A 213 12.20 -8.97 -4.75
C GLU A 213 13.39 -9.53 -5.54
N GLU A 214 13.28 -9.70 -6.86
CA GLU A 214 14.41 -10.15 -7.70
C GLU A 214 15.63 -9.22 -7.57
N ASN A 215 15.41 -7.90 -7.54
CA ASN A 215 16.50 -6.94 -7.32
C ASN A 215 17.06 -6.97 -5.90
N LYS A 216 16.26 -7.26 -4.87
CA LYS A 216 16.76 -7.39 -3.50
C LYS A 216 17.52 -8.68 -3.30
N GLU A 217 17.02 -9.78 -3.86
CA GLU A 217 17.69 -11.08 -3.87
C GLU A 217 19.01 -10.98 -4.63
N ALA A 218 19.05 -10.31 -5.80
CA ALA A 218 20.29 -10.04 -6.52
C ALA A 218 21.28 -9.14 -5.74
N ILE A 219 20.78 -8.15 -5.00
CA ILE A 219 21.63 -7.30 -4.12
C ILE A 219 22.11 -8.08 -2.89
N GLU A 220 21.29 -8.97 -2.33
CA GLU A 220 21.69 -9.84 -1.22
C GLU A 220 22.68 -10.91 -1.68
N GLU A 221 22.50 -11.51 -2.85
CA GLU A 221 23.46 -12.41 -3.50
C GLU A 221 24.78 -11.68 -3.79
N ALA A 222 24.73 -10.46 -4.32
CA ALA A 222 25.93 -9.65 -4.54
C ALA A 222 26.64 -9.28 -3.22
N LYS A 223 25.91 -9.03 -2.13
CA LYS A 223 26.49 -8.79 -0.80
C LYS A 223 27.08 -10.05 -0.16
N VAL A 224 26.53 -11.23 -0.45
CA VAL A 224 27.09 -12.50 -0.02
C VAL A 224 28.36 -12.84 -0.82
N GLU A 225 28.40 -12.52 -2.11
CA GLU A 225 29.61 -12.64 -2.94
C GLU A 225 30.70 -11.62 -2.56
N GLU A 226 30.35 -10.41 -2.13
CA GLU A 226 31.32 -9.40 -1.67
C GLU A 226 31.83 -9.67 -0.24
N ALA A 227 31.08 -10.43 0.58
CA ALA A 227 31.54 -10.93 1.88
C ALA A 227 32.41 -12.20 1.78
N ALA A 228 32.38 -12.91 0.66
CA ALA A 228 33.10 -14.15 0.43
C ALA A 228 34.58 -14.08 -0.04
N PRO A 229 35.21 -12.94 -0.44
CA PRO A 229 36.62 -12.92 -0.82
C PRO A 229 37.55 -12.35 0.26
N ALA A 230 37.07 -12.03 1.46
CA ALA A 230 37.89 -11.38 2.50
C ALA A 230 38.37 -12.31 3.64
N ALA A 231 38.27 -13.64 3.49
CA ALA A 231 38.60 -14.60 4.54
C ALA A 231 39.70 -15.64 4.22
N ASP A 232 40.40 -15.52 3.08
CA ASP A 232 41.55 -16.39 2.78
C ASP A 232 42.76 -15.57 2.33
N THR A 233 43.46 -14.96 3.28
CA THR A 233 44.93 -14.80 3.27
C THR A 233 45.41 -14.29 4.63
N ALA A 234 45.52 -15.21 5.60
CA ALA A 234 46.33 -14.97 6.79
C ALA A 234 47.11 -16.24 7.16
N PHE A 235 48.33 -16.39 6.64
CA PHE A 235 49.43 -16.94 7.44
C PHE A 235 50.81 -16.62 6.84
N ALA A 236 51.53 -15.65 7.43
CA ALA A 236 53.00 -15.62 7.47
C ALA A 236 53.49 -14.75 8.63
N SER A 237 53.80 -15.44 9.74
CA SER A 237 54.83 -15.19 10.76
C SER A 237 55.22 -13.77 11.21
N GLY A 238 55.23 -13.61 12.54
CA GLY A 238 56.28 -12.90 13.26
C GLY A 238 55.80 -11.66 14.00
N GLY A 239 55.54 -11.79 15.30
CA GLY A 239 55.19 -10.68 16.17
C GLY A 239 56.38 -9.79 16.50
N ASP A 240 56.09 -8.55 16.89
CA ASP A 240 56.80 -7.85 17.97
C ASP A 240 55.89 -6.73 18.53
N TRP A 241 55.91 -6.57 19.84
CA TRP A 241 55.03 -5.72 20.63
C TRP A 241 55.90 -4.68 21.32
N GLU A 242 55.97 -3.45 20.80
CA GLU A 242 56.62 -2.33 21.50
C GLU A 242 55.68 -1.14 21.67
N VAL A 243 55.53 -0.75 22.95
CA VAL A 243 54.92 0.49 23.44
C VAL A 243 56.04 1.51 23.65
N SER A 244 55.90 2.69 23.04
CA SER A 244 56.42 3.99 23.49
C SER A 244 55.71 5.05 22.64
N GLY A 245 55.40 6.27 23.03
CA GLY A 245 55.66 7.14 24.17
C GLY A 245 55.19 8.52 23.70
N ALA A 246 54.55 9.28 24.58
CA ALA A 246 53.90 10.56 24.26
C ALA A 246 54.86 11.65 23.74
N GLN A 247 54.39 12.50 22.82
CA GLN A 247 54.63 13.95 22.91
C GLN A 247 53.64 14.78 22.09
N ALA A 248 53.06 15.79 22.74
CA ALA A 248 52.27 16.86 22.17
C ALA A 248 53.17 17.99 21.67
N THR A 249 52.75 18.72 20.63
CA THR A 249 52.71 20.20 20.63
C THR A 249 51.90 20.74 19.45
N ALA A 250 51.12 21.77 19.75
CA ALA A 250 50.35 22.61 18.85
C ALA A 250 51.23 23.67 18.16
N PHE A 251 50.84 24.12 16.96
CA PHE A 251 50.84 25.55 16.63
C PHE A 251 49.95 25.87 15.41
N ALA A 252 49.15 26.92 15.56
CA ALA A 252 48.28 27.51 14.55
C ALA A 252 49.00 28.63 13.79
N GLY A 253 48.48 29.02 12.62
CA GLY A 253 48.64 30.40 12.14
C GLY A 253 49.02 30.60 10.67
N ALA A 254 47.98 30.70 9.84
CA ALA A 254 47.70 31.77 8.88
C ALA A 254 48.76 32.33 7.89
N ALA A 255 48.21 32.55 6.69
CA ALA A 255 48.51 33.58 5.68
C ALA A 255 49.55 33.26 4.60
N ALA A 256 49.07 33.14 3.36
CA ALA A 256 49.26 34.18 2.34
C ALA A 256 48.56 33.79 1.02
N THR A 257 47.70 34.69 0.52
CA THR A 257 47.39 34.82 -0.91
C THR A 257 48.23 35.99 -1.44
N PRO A 258 48.60 35.98 -2.73
CA PRO A 258 47.95 36.94 -3.62
C PRO A 258 47.60 36.39 -5.01
N ALA A 259 46.62 37.05 -5.64
CA ALA A 259 46.21 36.96 -7.04
C ALA A 259 47.35 37.40 -8.00
N ALA A 260 47.36 37.21 -9.32
CA ALA A 260 46.26 37.18 -10.29
C ALA A 260 46.71 36.65 -11.68
N ALA A 261 45.70 36.38 -12.52
CA ALA A 261 45.62 36.62 -13.97
C ALA A 261 46.07 35.53 -14.98
N GLY A 262 45.10 35.10 -15.82
CA GLY A 262 45.33 34.86 -17.24
C GLY A 262 44.54 33.72 -17.91
N ALA A 263 43.43 34.07 -18.58
CA ALA A 263 42.75 33.37 -19.70
C ALA A 263 42.19 31.94 -19.43
N GLY A 264 40.98 31.55 -19.82
CA GLY A 264 40.03 31.97 -20.84
C GLY A 264 39.34 30.67 -21.35
N TRP A 265 38.14 30.78 -21.95
CA TRP A 265 37.28 29.73 -22.54
C TRP A 265 36.06 29.28 -21.70
N GLU A 266 35.08 30.17 -21.62
CA GLU A 266 33.65 29.80 -21.62
C GLU A 266 33.10 29.84 -23.05
N ALA A 267 32.36 28.80 -23.43
CA ALA A 267 31.21 28.82 -24.34
C ALA A 267 30.50 27.47 -24.11
N GLY A 268 29.22 27.38 -23.76
CA GLY A 268 28.11 28.22 -24.17
C GLY A 268 27.13 27.31 -24.90
N ALA A 269 26.17 26.76 -24.14
CA ALA A 269 25.10 25.92 -24.62
C ALA A 269 24.13 26.68 -25.53
N GLY A 270 23.53 25.97 -26.49
CA GLY A 270 22.28 26.37 -27.13
C GLY A 270 22.35 26.36 -28.66
N GLU A 271 21.93 25.25 -29.28
CA GLU A 271 21.44 25.28 -30.67
C GLU A 271 20.05 24.66 -30.75
N ASP A 272 19.17 25.50 -31.26
CA ASP A 272 17.72 25.45 -31.37
C ASP A 272 17.34 24.71 -32.66
N TRP A 273 16.59 23.62 -32.56
CA TRP A 273 16.24 22.73 -33.69
C TRP A 273 14.77 22.89 -34.09
N ALA A 274 14.43 24.07 -34.64
CA ALA A 274 13.16 24.29 -35.32
C ALA A 274 13.36 24.92 -36.71
N ALA A 275 13.21 24.13 -37.78
CA ALA A 275 12.30 24.38 -38.91
C ALA A 275 12.68 23.64 -40.21
N GLN A 276 11.64 23.02 -40.80
CA GLN A 276 11.41 22.70 -42.22
C GLN A 276 12.23 21.58 -42.91
N SER A 277 11.57 20.45 -43.15
CA SER A 277 10.96 20.13 -44.46
C SER A 277 10.25 18.76 -44.48
N THR A 278 8.92 18.76 -44.61
CA THR A 278 8.13 17.67 -45.23
C THR A 278 8.27 17.76 -46.76
N PRO A 279 8.10 16.69 -47.57
CA PRO A 279 7.01 15.69 -47.44
C PRO A 279 7.34 14.23 -47.83
N ALA A 280 6.57 13.29 -47.29
CA ALA A 280 5.97 12.17 -48.04
C ALA A 280 5.15 11.31 -47.07
N ALA A 281 3.85 11.23 -47.34
CA ALA A 281 2.93 10.35 -46.64
C ALA A 281 3.02 8.95 -47.25
N ASP A 282 3.35 7.95 -46.44
CA ASP A 282 3.07 6.54 -46.75
C ASP A 282 2.23 5.94 -45.62
N ASN A 283 0.92 6.03 -45.83
CA ASN A 283 -0.13 5.44 -45.02
C ASN A 283 -0.26 3.95 -45.39
N TRP A 284 0.40 3.08 -44.64
CA TRP A 284 0.20 1.63 -44.73
C TRP A 284 -1.02 1.21 -43.90
N GLY A 285 -2.13 0.91 -44.59
CA GLY A 285 -3.21 0.10 -44.00
C GLY A 285 -4.62 0.67 -44.12
N ALA A 286 -5.09 0.91 -45.34
CA ALA A 286 -6.53 0.96 -45.64
C ALA A 286 -6.78 0.51 -47.08
N THR A 287 -7.22 -0.73 -47.25
CA THR A 287 -7.82 -1.22 -48.50
C THR A 287 -9.24 -1.72 -48.21
N ASP A 288 -10.18 -0.88 -48.60
CA ASP A 288 -11.44 -1.16 -49.29
C ASP A 288 -12.36 -2.27 -48.77
N ALA A 289 -13.44 -1.79 -48.16
CA ALA A 289 -14.72 -2.48 -48.07
C ALA A 289 -15.29 -2.78 -49.47
N LYS A 290 -15.60 -4.05 -49.74
CA LYS A 290 -16.46 -4.45 -50.86
C LYS A 290 -17.93 -4.29 -50.46
N PRO A 291 -18.79 -3.72 -51.32
CA PRO A 291 -20.23 -3.66 -51.07
C PRO A 291 -20.89 -5.01 -51.37
N ALA A 292 -21.99 -5.25 -50.65
CA ALA A 292 -22.84 -6.43 -50.75
C ALA A 292 -23.60 -6.49 -52.08
N GLU A 293 -23.62 -7.66 -52.70
CA GLU A 293 -24.65 -8.06 -53.67
C GLU A 293 -25.54 -9.13 -53.05
N GLN A 294 -26.83 -8.96 -53.29
CA GLN A 294 -27.91 -9.87 -52.96
C GLN A 294 -27.67 -11.23 -53.65
N TRP A 295 -27.98 -12.31 -52.94
CA TRP A 295 -28.93 -13.41 -53.25
C TRP A 295 -28.78 -14.49 -52.17
#